data_AF-A0A9X4G814-F1
#
_entry.id   AF-A0A9X4G814-F1
#
_cell.length_a   1.000
_cell.length_b   1.000
_cell.length_c   1.000
_cell.angle_alpha   90.00
_cell.angle_beta   90.00
_cell.angle_gamma   90.00
#
_symmetry.space_group_name_H-M   'P 1'
#
loop_
_entity.id
_entity.type
_entity.pdbx_description
1 polymer ?
#
loop_
_entity_poly.entity_id
_entity_poly.type
_entity_poly.pdbx_seq_one_letter_code
_entity_poly.pdbx_strand_id
1 'polypeptide(L)'
;MQIEPFFIASEMIYFIADLHLNEAQPQITEHFLQFMRQKAPLAESVYILGDFFDFWIGDDEQSVLIDQVKNALKALTTSGVKCYFICGNRDFLLGKRFAQETGIEILPDYYLLNLYGNKTLICHGDTLCIDDVKYQQFRRKVHQKWLQWLFLRLPLSLRIRIAQKIRAKSKQDKQAKSADIMDVNPAFTAETVKRFAATYLIHGHTHRQAVHSEAEFTRIVLGDWKVDYASVLKFDEQGFEFV
;
A
#
# COMPACT_ATOMS: atom_id res chain seq x y z
N MET A 1 9.48 42.97 -21.22
CA MET A 1 8.45 41.95 -20.96
C MET A 1 9.22 40.69 -20.55
N GLN A 2 9.45 40.51 -19.25
CA GLN A 2 10.11 39.32 -18.72
C GLN A 2 9.11 38.17 -18.82
N ILE A 3 9.48 37.15 -19.59
CA ILE A 3 8.79 35.88 -19.61
C ILE A 3 9.28 35.16 -18.35
N GLU A 4 8.45 35.19 -17.29
CA GLU A 4 8.58 34.29 -16.15
C GLU A 4 8.68 32.85 -16.69
N PRO A 5 9.67 32.05 -16.28
CA PRO A 5 9.71 30.66 -16.69
C PRO A 5 8.46 29.98 -16.13
N PHE A 6 7.61 29.50 -17.03
CA PHE A 6 6.55 28.56 -16.69
C PHE A 6 7.25 27.35 -16.08
N PHE A 7 7.26 27.25 -14.75
CA PHE A 7 7.65 26.01 -14.08
C PHE A 7 6.69 24.95 -14.60
N ILE A 8 7.17 24.08 -15.50
CA ILE A 8 6.58 22.75 -15.61
C ILE A 8 6.88 22.16 -14.24
N ALA A 9 5.87 22.09 -13.37
CA ALA A 9 6.00 21.36 -12.14
C ALA A 9 6.47 19.95 -12.54
N SER A 10 7.68 19.56 -12.15
CA SER A 10 8.06 18.15 -12.21
C SER A 10 6.96 17.39 -11.48
N GLU A 11 6.27 16.48 -12.15
CA GLU A 11 5.05 15.82 -11.64
C GLU A 11 5.39 14.82 -10.54
N MET A 12 5.83 15.32 -9.37
CA MET A 12 6.35 14.50 -8.28
C MET A 12 5.32 13.48 -7.80
N ILE A 13 5.72 12.22 -7.66
CA ILE A 13 4.85 11.13 -7.23
C ILE A 13 5.40 10.53 -5.94
N TYR A 14 4.52 10.24 -4.98
CA TYR A 14 4.88 9.53 -3.76
C TYR A 14 4.30 8.11 -3.73
N PHE A 15 5.08 7.17 -3.22
CA PHE A 15 4.65 5.81 -2.90
C PHE A 15 4.88 5.53 -1.41
N ILE A 16 3.85 5.01 -0.75
CA ILE A 16 3.88 4.58 0.65
C ILE A 16 3.18 3.22 0.79
N ALA A 17 3.54 2.43 1.79
CA ALA A 17 2.90 1.14 2.08
C ALA A 17 3.18 0.74 3.53
N ASP A 18 2.46 -0.27 4.03
CA ASP A 18 2.77 -0.92 5.31
C ASP A 18 2.81 0.06 6.49
N LEU A 19 1.83 0.96 6.53
CA LEU A 19 1.70 1.89 7.66
C LEU A 19 1.17 1.18 8.90
N HIS A 20 0.29 0.19 8.72
CA HIS A 20 -0.39 -0.52 9.82
C HIS A 20 -1.04 0.43 10.84
N LEU A 21 -1.72 1.48 10.35
CA LEU A 21 -2.37 2.49 11.20
C LEU A 21 -3.29 1.81 12.23
N ASN A 22 -3.09 2.13 13.50
CA ASN A 22 -3.84 1.57 14.62
C ASN A 22 -3.83 2.50 15.84
N GLU A 23 -4.84 2.35 16.71
CA GLU A 23 -5.00 3.21 17.89
C GLU A 23 -3.92 3.02 18.97
N ALA A 24 -3.22 1.88 18.97
CA ALA A 24 -2.18 1.60 19.96
C ALA A 24 -0.85 2.31 19.66
N GLN A 25 -0.66 2.80 18.42
CA GLN A 25 0.55 3.49 17.98
C GLN A 25 0.21 4.82 17.29
N PRO A 26 -0.36 5.80 18.02
CA PRO A 26 -0.82 7.06 17.45
C PRO A 26 0.30 7.88 16.80
N GLN A 27 1.56 7.64 17.14
CA GLN A 27 2.72 8.30 16.53
C GLN A 27 2.82 7.99 15.02
N ILE A 28 2.48 6.77 14.61
CA ILE A 28 2.49 6.40 13.19
C ILE A 28 1.43 7.19 12.42
N THR A 29 0.25 7.34 13.02
CA THR A 29 -0.81 8.21 12.49
C THR A 29 -0.34 9.65 12.37
N GLU A 30 0.36 10.17 13.39
CA GLU A 30 0.87 11.54 13.33
C GLU A 30 1.89 11.73 12.20
N HIS A 31 2.80 10.77 11.98
CA HIS A 31 3.70 10.80 10.82
C HIS A 31 2.91 10.85 9.51
N PHE A 32 1.84 10.05 9.40
CA PHE A 32 1.02 10.02 8.19
C PHE A 32 0.33 11.38 7.99
N LEU A 33 -0.28 11.93 9.04
CA LEU A 33 -0.93 13.24 8.97
C LEU A 33 0.08 14.36 8.68
N GLN A 34 1.31 14.27 9.19
CA GLN A 34 2.37 15.20 8.85
C GLN A 34 2.75 15.11 7.37
N PHE A 35 2.95 13.90 6.84
CA PHE A 35 3.19 13.67 5.41
C PHE A 35 2.07 14.28 4.55
N MET A 36 0.80 14.05 4.93
CA MET A 36 -0.38 14.57 4.25
C MET A 36 -0.50 16.09 4.29
N ARG A 37 0.07 16.75 5.32
CA ARG A 37 0.09 18.23 5.43
C ARG A 37 1.28 18.87 4.72
N GLN A 38 2.42 18.19 4.65
CA GLN A 38 3.69 18.82 4.26
C GLN A 38 4.19 18.40 2.88
N LYS A 39 4.13 17.10 2.54
CA LYS A 39 4.73 16.55 1.32
C LYS A 39 3.66 16.21 0.27
N ALA A 40 2.62 15.47 0.67
CA ALA A 40 1.57 15.01 -0.25
C ALA A 40 0.92 16.13 -1.08
N PRO A 41 0.65 17.34 -0.55
CA PRO A 41 0.04 18.41 -1.35
C PRO A 41 0.92 18.96 -2.47
N LEU A 42 2.23 18.67 -2.45
CA LEU A 42 3.19 19.08 -3.46
C LEU A 42 3.31 18.08 -4.62
N ALA A 43 2.67 16.91 -4.51
CA ALA A 43 2.73 15.85 -5.49
C ALA A 43 1.61 15.96 -6.53
N GLU A 44 1.86 15.42 -7.71
CA GLU A 44 0.80 15.14 -8.70
C GLU A 44 -0.09 13.99 -8.22
N SER A 45 0.53 12.95 -7.64
CA SER A 45 -0.19 11.80 -7.11
C SER A 45 0.51 11.08 -5.96
N VAL A 46 -0.30 10.41 -5.14
CA VAL A 46 0.14 9.55 -4.03
C VAL A 46 -0.43 8.15 -4.21
N TYR A 47 0.43 7.15 -4.21
CA TYR A 47 0.08 5.73 -4.27
C TYR A 47 0.30 5.06 -2.92
N ILE A 48 -0.74 4.43 -2.39
CA ILE A 48 -0.72 3.66 -1.15
C ILE A 48 -0.77 2.17 -1.51
N LEU A 49 0.35 1.46 -1.38
CA LEU A 49 0.51 0.08 -1.85
C LEU A 49 0.19 -0.95 -0.75
N GLY A 50 -0.99 -0.81 -0.13
CA GLY A 50 -1.56 -1.78 0.80
C GLY A 50 -1.02 -1.73 2.22
N ASP A 51 -1.69 -2.48 3.10
CA ASP A 51 -1.41 -2.54 4.54
C ASP A 51 -1.36 -1.14 5.19
N PHE A 52 -2.30 -0.29 4.76
CA PHE A 52 -2.50 1.07 5.27
C PHE A 52 -3.04 1.04 6.70
N PHE A 53 -3.97 0.13 6.99
CA PHE A 53 -4.47 -0.14 8.34
C PHE A 53 -3.95 -1.49 8.85
N ASP A 54 -3.72 -1.63 10.16
CA ASP A 54 -3.30 -2.92 10.77
C ASP A 54 -4.34 -4.03 10.53
N PHE A 55 -5.61 -3.65 10.37
CA PHE A 55 -6.67 -4.51 9.88
C PHE A 55 -7.86 -3.67 9.37
N TRP A 56 -8.56 -4.13 8.33
CA TRP A 56 -9.83 -3.55 7.88
C TRP A 56 -10.94 -4.61 7.82
N ILE A 57 -12.00 -4.49 8.64
CA ILE A 57 -13.14 -5.42 8.66
C ILE A 57 -14.33 -4.97 7.80
N GLY A 58 -14.25 -3.79 7.18
CA GLY A 58 -15.27 -3.25 6.28
C GLY A 58 -15.50 -1.76 6.49
N ASP A 59 -16.03 -1.09 5.46
CA ASP A 59 -16.16 0.38 5.42
C ASP A 59 -17.17 0.96 6.42
N ASP A 60 -17.95 0.12 7.11
CA ASP A 60 -18.86 0.51 8.19
C ASP A 60 -18.19 0.57 9.57
N GLU A 61 -16.90 0.24 9.65
CA GLU A 61 -16.08 0.49 10.83
C GLU A 61 -15.88 1.99 11.06
N GLN A 62 -15.93 2.40 12.33
CA GLN A 62 -15.83 3.79 12.76
C GLN A 62 -14.89 3.91 13.94
N SER A 63 -13.97 4.86 13.87
CA SER A 63 -13.11 5.26 14.97
C SER A 63 -12.55 6.66 14.71
N VAL A 64 -12.05 7.31 15.77
CA VAL A 64 -11.41 8.63 15.65
C VAL A 64 -10.23 8.57 14.68
N LEU A 65 -9.45 7.49 14.71
CA LEU A 65 -8.34 7.25 13.79
C LEU A 65 -8.81 7.20 12.33
N ILE A 66 -9.86 6.42 12.04
CA ILE A 66 -10.40 6.26 10.69
C ILE A 66 -10.92 7.61 10.18
N ASP A 67 -11.60 8.39 11.03
CA ASP A 67 -12.11 9.70 10.66
C ASP A 67 -10.96 10.69 10.34
N GLN A 68 -9.90 10.70 11.16
CA GLN A 68 -8.70 11.52 10.89
C GLN A 68 -8.07 11.19 9.53
N VAL A 69 -7.91 9.90 9.24
CA VAL A 69 -7.32 9.41 7.98
C VAL A 69 -8.21 9.77 6.79
N LYS A 70 -9.53 9.54 6.90
CA LYS A 70 -10.49 9.89 5.84
C LYS A 70 -10.49 11.38 5.56
N ASN A 71 -10.46 12.22 6.59
CA ASN A 71 -10.41 13.67 6.45
C ASN A 71 -9.11 14.13 5.77
N ALA A 72 -7.97 13.54 6.12
CA ALA A 72 -6.68 13.87 5.49
C ALA A 72 -6.67 13.49 4.00
N LEU A 73 -7.12 12.28 3.65
CA LEU A 73 -7.23 11.83 2.25
C LEU A 73 -8.21 12.70 1.48
N LYS A 74 -9.37 13.00 2.07
CA LYS A 74 -10.39 13.85 1.43
C LYS A 74 -9.87 15.26 1.18
N ALA A 75 -9.14 15.85 2.12
CA ALA A 75 -8.54 17.16 1.94
C ALA A 75 -7.54 17.15 0.77
N LEU A 76 -6.68 16.13 0.70
CA LEU A 76 -5.70 15.97 -0.36
C LEU A 76 -6.34 15.78 -1.74
N THR A 77 -7.33 14.89 -1.86
CA THR A 77 -8.01 14.65 -3.15
C THR A 77 -8.83 15.85 -3.60
N THR A 78 -9.42 16.59 -2.65
CA THR A 78 -10.17 17.81 -2.94
C THR A 78 -9.27 18.97 -3.37
N SER A 79 -7.98 18.99 -2.98
CA SER A 79 -7.01 19.97 -3.47
C SER A 79 -6.47 19.66 -4.87
N GLY A 80 -6.92 18.56 -5.49
CA GLY A 80 -6.59 18.18 -6.87
C GLY A 80 -5.48 17.12 -6.99
N VAL A 81 -4.88 16.67 -5.89
CA VAL A 81 -3.85 15.61 -5.91
C VAL A 81 -4.54 14.25 -6.05
N LYS A 82 -4.11 13.44 -7.03
CA LYS A 82 -4.69 12.10 -7.24
C LYS A 82 -4.17 11.15 -6.15
N CYS A 83 -5.05 10.34 -5.60
CA CYS A 83 -4.65 9.35 -4.60
C CYS A 83 -5.17 7.97 -4.98
N TYR A 84 -4.27 6.99 -4.98
CA TYR A 84 -4.52 5.63 -5.44
C TYR A 84 -4.21 4.64 -4.33
N PHE A 85 -4.97 3.55 -4.27
CA PHE A 85 -4.81 2.52 -3.26
C PHE A 85 -4.82 1.13 -3.89
N ILE A 86 -3.79 0.33 -3.62
CA ILE A 86 -3.80 -1.11 -3.87
C ILE A 86 -4.07 -1.80 -2.54
N CYS A 87 -5.01 -2.75 -2.53
CA CYS A 87 -5.31 -3.52 -1.32
C CYS A 87 -4.10 -4.34 -0.86
N GLY A 88 -3.79 -4.30 0.43
CA GLY A 88 -2.85 -5.21 1.08
C GLY A 88 -3.54 -6.43 1.68
N ASN A 89 -2.75 -7.24 2.39
CA ASN A 89 -3.25 -8.44 3.05
C ASN A 89 -4.02 -8.16 4.35
N ARG A 90 -3.91 -6.95 4.91
CA ARG A 90 -4.64 -6.52 6.12
C ARG A 90 -5.94 -5.80 5.81
N ASP A 91 -6.03 -5.17 4.65
CA ASP A 91 -7.05 -4.18 4.31
C ASP A 91 -7.75 -4.45 2.97
N PHE A 92 -7.71 -5.70 2.49
CA PHE A 92 -8.40 -6.16 1.28
C PHE A 92 -9.93 -6.03 1.27
N LEU A 93 -10.55 -5.68 2.40
CA LEU A 93 -11.98 -5.37 2.51
C LEU A 93 -12.29 -3.88 2.34
N LEU A 94 -11.27 -3.01 2.24
CA LEU A 94 -11.46 -1.59 1.98
C LEU A 94 -12.14 -1.42 0.63
N GLY A 95 -13.28 -0.73 0.66
CA GLY A 95 -14.25 -0.79 -0.42
C GLY A 95 -14.64 0.56 -0.99
N LYS A 96 -15.71 0.50 -1.80
CA LYS A 96 -16.22 1.64 -2.56
C LYS A 96 -16.70 2.78 -1.67
N ARG A 97 -17.19 2.49 -0.45
CA ARG A 97 -17.67 3.54 0.44
C ARG A 97 -16.49 4.36 0.96
N PHE A 98 -15.42 3.70 1.40
CA PHE A 98 -14.19 4.40 1.78
C PHE A 98 -13.64 5.24 0.63
N ALA A 99 -13.58 4.66 -0.58
CA ALA A 99 -13.15 5.37 -1.78
C ALA A 99 -14.00 6.62 -2.09
N GLN A 100 -15.32 6.52 -1.99
CA GLN A 100 -16.23 7.66 -2.20
C GLN A 100 -16.06 8.75 -1.14
N GLU A 101 -15.94 8.37 0.13
CA GLU A 101 -15.79 9.32 1.25
C GLU A 101 -14.46 10.08 1.18
N THR A 102 -13.40 9.45 0.67
CA THR A 102 -12.04 10.00 0.65
C THR A 102 -11.58 10.52 -0.72
N GLY A 103 -12.25 10.13 -1.81
CA GLY A 103 -11.86 10.47 -3.18
C GLY A 103 -10.70 9.64 -3.75
N ILE A 104 -10.23 8.61 -3.05
CA ILE A 104 -9.17 7.74 -3.58
C ILE A 104 -9.72 6.80 -4.67
N GLU A 105 -8.85 6.36 -5.57
CA GLU A 105 -9.13 5.32 -6.55
C GLU A 105 -8.50 3.98 -6.12
N ILE A 106 -9.32 2.92 -6.04
CA ILE A 106 -8.84 1.58 -5.71
C ILE A 106 -8.37 0.89 -7.00
N LEU A 107 -7.10 0.52 -7.02
CA LEU A 107 -6.41 -0.13 -8.13
C LEU A 107 -6.42 -1.68 -7.99
N PRO A 108 -6.21 -2.42 -9.10
CA PRO A 108 -6.02 -3.87 -9.06
C PRO A 108 -4.70 -4.27 -8.37
N ASP A 109 -4.57 -5.56 -8.01
CA ASP A 109 -3.37 -6.14 -7.35
C ASP A 109 -2.04 -5.79 -8.05
N TYR A 110 -2.06 -5.65 -9.38
CA TYR A 110 -0.95 -5.22 -10.20
C TYR A 110 -1.40 -4.05 -11.08
N TYR A 111 -0.68 -2.95 -11.05
CA TYR A 111 -0.96 -1.79 -11.89
C TYR A 111 0.33 -1.31 -12.57
N LEU A 112 0.24 -1.07 -13.89
CA LEU A 112 1.39 -0.63 -14.68
C LEU A 112 1.30 0.88 -14.91
N LEU A 113 2.29 1.59 -14.39
CA LEU A 113 2.48 3.03 -14.55
C LEU A 113 3.50 3.33 -15.63
N ASN A 114 3.39 4.53 -16.21
CA ASN A 114 4.47 5.14 -16.96
C ASN A 114 4.99 6.34 -16.16
N LEU A 115 6.12 6.17 -15.47
CA LEU A 115 6.77 7.21 -14.69
C LEU A 115 7.92 7.79 -15.52
N TYR A 116 7.68 8.95 -16.15
CA TYR A 116 8.72 9.66 -16.92
C TYR A 116 9.35 8.82 -18.04
N GLY A 117 8.54 8.02 -18.74
CA GLY A 117 8.99 7.10 -19.78
C GLY A 117 9.39 5.70 -19.27
N ASN A 118 9.47 5.52 -17.94
CA ASN A 118 9.79 4.25 -17.32
C ASN A 118 8.51 3.45 -17.02
N LYS A 119 8.42 2.24 -17.55
CA LYS A 119 7.32 1.32 -17.23
C LYS A 119 7.52 0.76 -15.83
N THR A 120 6.66 1.15 -14.90
CA THR A 120 6.79 0.82 -13.47
C THR A 120 5.59 0.00 -13.03
N LEU A 121 5.84 -1.27 -12.68
CA LEU A 121 4.85 -2.13 -12.08
C LEU A 121 4.73 -1.82 -10.59
N ILE A 122 3.53 -1.62 -10.10
CA ILE A 122 3.25 -1.47 -8.68
C ILE A 122 2.31 -2.56 -8.18
N CYS A 123 2.54 -3.02 -6.95
CA CYS A 123 1.69 -3.98 -6.25
C CYS A 123 1.92 -3.90 -4.74
N HIS A 124 1.11 -4.59 -3.94
CA HIS A 124 1.38 -4.72 -2.51
C HIS A 124 2.61 -5.61 -2.25
N GLY A 125 2.72 -6.76 -2.94
CA GLY A 125 3.91 -7.64 -2.91
C GLY A 125 3.64 -9.05 -2.36
N ASP A 126 2.55 -9.23 -1.60
CA ASP A 126 2.16 -10.51 -1.01
C ASP A 126 1.87 -11.61 -2.06
N THR A 127 1.46 -11.22 -3.26
CA THR A 127 1.26 -12.10 -4.43
C THR A 127 2.55 -12.66 -5.00
N LEU A 128 3.70 -12.03 -4.71
CA LEU A 128 5.02 -12.47 -5.17
C LEU A 128 5.66 -13.51 -4.23
N CYS A 129 5.16 -13.62 -3.00
CA CYS A 129 5.61 -14.58 -1.98
C CYS A 129 4.98 -15.97 -2.20
N ILE A 130 5.24 -16.60 -3.35
CA ILE A 130 4.59 -17.87 -3.73
C ILE A 130 5.07 -19.08 -2.92
N ASP A 131 6.25 -18.98 -2.29
CA ASP A 131 6.82 -20.04 -1.45
C ASP A 131 6.07 -20.21 -0.12
N ASP A 132 5.34 -19.17 0.33
CA ASP A 132 4.39 -19.27 1.44
C ASP A 132 3.04 -19.86 0.97
N VAL A 133 3.06 -21.15 0.64
CA VAL A 133 1.89 -21.87 0.10
C VAL A 133 0.67 -21.76 1.02
N LYS A 134 0.87 -21.81 2.35
CA LYS A 134 -0.23 -21.68 3.33
C LYS A 134 -0.85 -20.29 3.27
N TYR A 135 -0.03 -19.24 3.18
CA TYR A 135 -0.51 -17.87 3.00
C TYR A 135 -1.28 -17.74 1.68
N GLN A 136 -0.74 -18.23 0.57
CA GLN A 136 -1.40 -18.10 -0.73
C GLN A 136 -2.74 -18.86 -0.80
N GLN A 137 -2.87 -20.00 -0.12
CA GLN A 137 -4.15 -20.69 0.03
C GLN A 137 -5.15 -19.86 0.85
N PHE A 138 -4.70 -19.26 1.96
CA PHE A 138 -5.52 -18.36 2.77
C PHE A 138 -5.98 -17.14 1.96
N ARG A 139 -5.05 -16.47 1.27
CA ARG A 139 -5.32 -15.33 0.38
C ARG A 139 -6.38 -15.68 -0.64
N ARG A 140 -6.19 -16.79 -1.38
CA ARG A 140 -7.17 -17.27 -2.36
C ARG A 140 -8.55 -17.48 -1.77
N LYS A 141 -8.64 -17.96 -0.52
CA LYS A 141 -9.93 -18.13 0.18
C LYS A 141 -10.57 -16.79 0.54
N VAL A 142 -9.84 -15.87 1.18
CA VAL A 142 -10.41 -14.60 1.67
C VAL A 142 -10.70 -13.59 0.56
N HIS A 143 -10.10 -13.75 -0.62
CA HIS A 143 -10.42 -12.95 -1.81
C HIS A 143 -11.66 -13.45 -2.58
N GLN A 144 -12.28 -14.56 -2.18
CA GLN A 144 -13.54 -15.02 -2.80
C GLN A 144 -14.67 -14.03 -2.51
N LYS A 145 -15.26 -13.45 -3.56
CA LYS A 145 -16.26 -12.37 -3.43
C LYS A 145 -17.50 -12.79 -2.64
N TRP A 146 -17.98 -14.02 -2.79
CA TRP A 146 -19.11 -14.53 -2.01
C TRP A 146 -18.78 -14.63 -0.51
N LEU A 147 -17.52 -14.96 -0.17
CA LEU A 147 -17.08 -15.05 1.23
C LEU A 147 -16.94 -13.66 1.84
N GLN A 148 -16.35 -12.71 1.12
CA GLN A 148 -16.28 -11.30 1.54
C GLN A 148 -17.68 -10.73 1.77
N TRP A 149 -18.60 -10.99 0.84
CA TRP A 149 -20.00 -10.56 0.94
C TRP A 149 -20.72 -11.14 2.16
N LEU A 150 -20.50 -12.42 2.47
CA LEU A 150 -21.07 -13.04 3.67
C LEU A 150 -20.43 -12.45 4.95
N PHE A 151 -19.11 -12.29 4.95
CA PHE A 151 -18.36 -11.73 6.07
C PHE A 151 -18.82 -10.32 6.42
N LEU A 152 -18.98 -9.44 5.42
CA LEU A 152 -19.40 -8.04 5.59
C LEU A 152 -20.83 -7.88 6.11
N ARG A 153 -21.62 -8.96 6.17
CA ARG A 153 -22.98 -8.99 6.75
C ARG A 153 -23.03 -9.48 8.17
N LEU A 154 -21.91 -9.98 8.69
CA LEU A 154 -21.81 -10.31 10.10
C LEU A 154 -21.82 -9.01 10.92
N PRO A 155 -22.41 -9.03 12.13
CA PRO A 155 -22.28 -7.91 13.07
C PRO A 155 -20.82 -7.51 13.26
N LEU A 156 -20.55 -6.21 13.38
CA LEU A 156 -19.19 -5.67 13.48
C LEU A 156 -18.39 -6.35 14.60
N SER A 157 -19.01 -6.56 15.78
CA SER A 157 -18.39 -7.24 16.91
C SER A 157 -17.94 -8.67 16.60
N LEU A 158 -18.66 -9.39 15.74
CA LEU A 158 -18.27 -10.74 15.31
C LEU A 158 -17.11 -10.68 14.31
N ARG A 159 -17.12 -9.73 13.37
CA ARG A 159 -16.01 -9.51 12.44
C ARG A 159 -14.71 -9.19 13.18
N ILE A 160 -14.76 -8.30 14.18
CA ILE A 160 -13.62 -7.97 15.06
C ILE A 160 -13.06 -9.25 15.71
N ARG A 161 -13.92 -10.08 16.32
CA ARG A 161 -13.49 -11.33 16.95
C ARG A 161 -12.83 -12.30 15.97
N ILE A 162 -13.36 -12.40 14.74
CA ILE A 162 -12.77 -13.25 13.70
C ILE A 162 -11.40 -12.71 13.29
N ALA A 163 -11.31 -11.39 13.02
CA ALA A 163 -10.06 -10.72 12.65
C ALA A 163 -8.96 -10.92 13.71
N GLN A 164 -9.29 -10.73 14.98
CA GLN A 164 -8.37 -10.95 16.10
C GLN A 164 -7.85 -12.39 16.16
N LYS A 165 -8.72 -13.38 15.94
CA LYS A 165 -8.30 -14.80 15.88
C LYS A 165 -7.37 -15.09 14.70
N ILE A 166 -7.68 -14.56 13.52
CA ILE A 166 -6.84 -14.69 12.32
C ILE A 166 -5.47 -14.05 12.59
N ARG A 167 -5.44 -12.86 13.20
CA ARG A 167 -4.21 -12.14 13.54
C ARG A 167 -3.35 -12.92 14.53
N ALA A 168 -3.95 -13.44 15.61
CA ALA A 168 -3.24 -14.24 16.60
C ALA A 168 -2.60 -15.48 15.97
N LYS A 169 -3.36 -16.20 15.12
CA LYS A 169 -2.86 -17.37 14.40
C LYS A 169 -1.73 -17.00 13.41
N SER A 170 -1.91 -15.94 12.63
CA SER A 170 -0.88 -15.47 11.68
C SER A 170 0.43 -15.10 12.39
N LYS A 171 0.35 -14.43 13.55
CA LYS A 171 1.52 -14.09 14.36
C LYS A 171 2.26 -15.36 14.82
N GLN A 172 1.53 -16.38 15.26
CA GLN A 172 2.11 -17.66 15.66
C GLN A 172 2.75 -18.39 14.47
N ASP A 173 2.07 -18.43 13.32
CA ASP A 173 2.57 -19.09 12.11
C ASP A 173 3.85 -18.40 11.58
N LYS A 174 3.95 -17.06 11.65
CA LYS A 174 5.14 -16.31 11.24
C LYS A 174 6.38 -16.63 12.08
N GLN A 175 6.22 -16.92 13.38
CA GLN A 175 7.35 -17.27 14.25
C GLN A 175 8.03 -18.59 13.86
N ALA A 176 7.31 -19.48 13.18
CA ALA A 176 7.81 -20.77 12.75
C ALA A 176 8.37 -20.79 11.31
N LYS A 177 8.26 -19.67 10.57
CA LYS A 177 8.69 -19.57 9.17
C LYS A 177 10.07 -18.94 9.05
N SER A 178 10.88 -19.42 8.12
CA SER A 178 12.13 -18.76 7.79
C SER A 178 11.87 -17.42 7.10
N ALA A 179 12.84 -16.51 7.23
CA ALA A 179 12.82 -15.21 6.59
C ALA A 179 12.71 -15.34 5.05
N ASP A 180 13.32 -16.35 4.45
CA ASP A 180 13.33 -16.54 3.00
C ASP A 180 11.97 -16.97 2.43
N ILE A 181 11.22 -17.81 3.16
CA ILE A 181 9.87 -18.26 2.71
C ILE A 181 8.87 -17.09 2.70
N MET A 182 9.09 -16.08 3.54
CA MET A 182 8.21 -14.92 3.65
C MET A 182 8.62 -13.77 2.70
N ASP A 183 9.76 -13.89 2.00
CA ASP A 183 10.17 -12.90 1.01
C ASP A 183 9.58 -13.23 -0.36
N VAL A 184 9.79 -12.34 -1.32
CA VAL A 184 9.38 -12.56 -2.72
C VAL A 184 10.16 -13.72 -3.33
N ASN A 185 9.49 -14.52 -4.16
CA ASN A 185 10.18 -15.53 -4.97
C ASN A 185 10.89 -14.84 -6.14
N PRO A 186 12.22 -14.91 -6.27
CA PRO A 186 12.95 -14.13 -7.29
C PRO A 186 12.56 -14.49 -8.72
N ALA A 187 12.40 -15.78 -9.03
CA ALA A 187 12.08 -16.26 -10.38
C ALA A 187 10.67 -15.81 -10.80
N PHE A 188 9.68 -16.00 -9.93
CA PHE A 188 8.30 -15.58 -10.18
C PHE A 188 8.17 -14.04 -10.29
N THR A 189 8.96 -13.32 -9.49
CA THR A 189 9.01 -11.85 -9.57
C THR A 189 9.55 -11.38 -10.91
N ALA A 190 10.67 -11.94 -11.38
CA ALA A 190 11.23 -11.62 -12.69
C ALA A 190 10.27 -11.96 -13.84
N GLU A 191 9.61 -13.13 -13.79
CA GLU A 191 8.60 -13.53 -14.78
C GLU A 191 7.42 -12.55 -14.80
N THR A 192 6.95 -12.16 -13.62
CA THR A 192 5.84 -11.20 -13.48
C THR A 192 6.20 -9.85 -14.08
N VAL A 193 7.35 -9.28 -13.73
CA VAL A 193 7.82 -7.99 -14.27
C VAL A 193 7.96 -8.06 -15.79
N LYS A 194 8.54 -9.14 -16.32
CA LYS A 194 8.69 -9.38 -17.75
C LYS A 194 7.34 -9.46 -18.47
N ARG A 195 6.34 -10.13 -17.89
CA ARG A 195 4.97 -10.23 -18.44
C ARG A 195 4.32 -8.85 -18.60
N PHE A 196 4.59 -7.92 -17.68
CA PHE A 196 4.11 -6.53 -17.78
C PHE A 196 5.03 -5.62 -18.62
N ALA A 197 6.16 -6.14 -19.11
CA ALA A 197 7.20 -5.40 -19.79
C ALA A 197 7.66 -4.15 -19.00
N ALA A 198 7.75 -4.28 -17.68
CA ALA A 198 8.18 -3.22 -16.78
C ALA A 198 9.70 -3.24 -16.56
N THR A 199 10.28 -2.08 -16.30
CA THR A 199 11.70 -1.90 -15.96
C THR A 199 11.89 -1.56 -14.48
N TYR A 200 10.81 -1.19 -13.79
CA TYR A 200 10.76 -1.01 -12.36
C TYR A 200 9.63 -1.85 -11.74
N LEU A 201 9.87 -2.32 -10.53
CA LEU A 201 8.85 -2.89 -9.65
C LEU A 201 8.89 -2.16 -8.31
N ILE A 202 7.78 -1.56 -7.87
CA ILE A 202 7.63 -0.97 -6.54
C ILE A 202 6.62 -1.80 -5.75
N HIS A 203 7.00 -2.29 -4.57
CA HIS A 203 6.10 -3.05 -3.70
C HIS A 203 6.42 -2.84 -2.21
N GLY A 204 5.50 -3.23 -1.34
CA GLY A 204 5.68 -3.27 0.12
C GLY A 204 5.72 -4.72 0.61
N HIS A 205 4.89 -5.03 1.61
CA HIS A 205 4.59 -6.32 2.23
C HIS A 205 5.74 -6.96 3.04
N THR A 206 6.96 -6.97 2.49
CA THR A 206 8.08 -7.73 3.08
C THR A 206 8.77 -6.97 4.21
N HIS A 207 8.52 -5.67 4.35
CA HIS A 207 9.06 -4.75 5.37
C HIS A 207 10.60 -4.64 5.31
N ARG A 208 11.18 -4.93 4.14
CA ARG A 208 12.63 -4.92 3.89
C ARG A 208 12.97 -3.79 2.93
N GLN A 209 12.87 -2.55 3.41
CA GLN A 209 13.17 -1.40 2.55
C GLN A 209 14.53 -1.53 1.89
N ALA A 210 14.53 -1.58 0.57
CA ALA A 210 15.74 -1.81 -0.22
C ALA A 210 15.50 -1.46 -1.69
N VAL A 211 16.60 -1.17 -2.39
CA VAL A 211 16.64 -1.08 -3.84
C VAL A 211 17.51 -2.22 -4.33
N HIS A 212 16.94 -3.12 -5.11
CA HIS A 212 17.64 -4.26 -5.71
C HIS A 212 17.82 -4.00 -7.20
N SER A 213 19.07 -3.95 -7.65
CA SER A 213 19.42 -3.97 -9.07
C SER A 213 19.39 -5.42 -9.55
N GLU A 214 18.26 -5.82 -10.14
CA GLU A 214 18.10 -7.12 -10.78
C GLU A 214 18.65 -7.05 -12.21
N ALA A 215 18.80 -8.19 -12.88
CA ALA A 215 19.45 -8.24 -14.21
C ALA A 215 18.72 -7.42 -15.30
N GLU A 216 17.38 -7.40 -15.30
CA GLU A 216 16.55 -6.77 -16.34
C GLU A 216 15.67 -5.62 -15.81
N PHE A 217 15.63 -5.40 -14.50
CA PHE A 217 14.75 -4.41 -13.87
C PHE A 217 15.28 -3.98 -12.49
N THR A 218 14.74 -2.89 -11.95
CA THR A 218 15.01 -2.45 -10.57
C THR A 218 13.81 -2.76 -9.69
N ARG A 219 14.04 -3.45 -8.57
CA ARG A 219 13.00 -3.73 -7.57
C ARG A 219 13.19 -2.84 -6.35
N ILE A 220 12.19 -2.01 -6.07
CA ILE A 220 12.15 -1.07 -4.96
C ILE A 220 11.14 -1.58 -3.94
N VAL A 221 11.61 -1.86 -2.74
CA VAL A 221 10.79 -2.33 -1.62
C VAL A 221 10.56 -1.16 -0.67
N LEU A 222 9.30 -0.83 -0.41
CA LEU A 222 8.90 0.15 0.59
C LEU A 222 9.07 -0.42 2.00
N GLY A 223 9.44 0.43 2.95
CA GLY A 223 9.57 0.07 4.35
C GLY A 223 8.24 0.17 5.10
N ASP A 224 8.14 -0.56 6.22
CA ASP A 224 7.04 -0.37 7.16
C ASP A 224 7.25 0.90 7.99
N TRP A 225 6.14 1.52 8.38
CA TRP A 225 6.20 2.70 9.25
C TRP A 225 6.27 2.27 10.70
N LYS A 226 7.14 2.94 11.45
CA LYS A 226 7.42 2.72 12.86
C LYS A 226 7.29 4.04 13.62
N VAL A 227 7.34 3.95 14.95
CA VAL A 227 7.24 5.12 15.83
C VAL A 227 8.32 6.16 15.51
N ASP A 228 9.50 5.72 15.09
CA ASP A 228 10.69 6.51 14.81
C ASP A 228 11.06 6.60 13.32
N TYR A 229 10.25 6.02 12.43
CA TYR A 229 10.58 5.93 11.01
C TYR A 229 9.34 5.92 10.12
N ALA A 230 9.35 6.71 9.05
CA ALA A 230 8.34 6.70 8.00
C ALA A 230 9.02 6.43 6.65
N SER A 231 8.54 5.43 5.92
CA SER A 231 9.05 5.11 4.58
C SER A 231 8.22 5.82 3.52
N VAL A 232 8.81 6.80 2.84
CA VAL A 232 8.18 7.50 1.72
C VAL A 232 9.14 7.47 0.54
N LEU A 233 8.73 6.83 -0.56
CA LEU A 233 9.48 6.88 -1.82
C LEU A 233 8.96 8.03 -2.66
N LYS A 234 9.83 8.98 -2.99
CA LYS A 234 9.61 10.02 -3.97
C LYS A 234 10.10 9.54 -5.34
N PHE A 235 9.33 9.79 -6.38
CA PHE A 235 9.71 9.55 -7.77
C PHE A 235 9.44 10.82 -8.59
N ASP A 236 10.46 11.33 -9.25
CA ASP A 236 10.39 12.48 -10.15
C ASP A 236 11.19 12.24 -11.45
N GLU A 237 11.34 13.27 -12.28
CA GLU A 237 12.09 13.21 -13.54
C GLU A 237 13.60 12.96 -13.32
N GLN A 238 14.14 13.27 -12.13
CA GLN A 238 15.54 13.04 -11.77
C GLN A 238 15.77 11.59 -11.29
N GLY A 239 14.71 10.88 -10.88
CA GLY A 239 14.77 9.47 -10.49
C GLY A 239 13.90 9.20 -9.27
N PHE A 240 14.41 8.40 -8.34
CA PHE A 240 13.70 8.07 -7.11
C PHE A 240 14.62 8.11 -5.89
N GLU A 241 14.05 8.47 -4.75
CA GLU A 241 14.73 8.56 -3.46
C GLU A 241 13.76 8.31 -2.30
N PHE A 242 14.25 7.78 -1.18
CA PHE A 242 13.48 7.69 0.07
C PHE A 242 13.65 9.00 0.85
N VAL A 243 12.54 9.62 1.30
CA VAL A 243 12.51 10.99 1.87
C VAL A 243 11.72 11.13 3.16
#